data_AF-A0A1G9BU45-F1
#
_entry.id   AF-A0A1G9BU45-F1
#
_cell.length_a   1.000
_cell.length_b   1.000
_cell.length_c   1.000
_cell.angle_alpha   90.00
_cell.angle_beta   90.00
_cell.angle_gamma   90.00
#
_symmetry.space_group_name_H-M   'P 1'
#
loop_
_entity.id
_entity.type
_entity.pdbx_description
1 polymer ?
#
loop_
_entity_poly.entity_id
_entity_poly.type
_entity_poly.pdbx_seq_one_letter_code
_entity_poly.pdbx_strand_id
1 'polypeptide(L)'
;MGPDIGDVHEVTAGDCTDCYYIDTGMYDTPEYGAAFIIDDERPAIVETGLGTNHEFLLEALDDLGIDRSDLEVIAVTHIHLDHAGGAGFLAEACPNADVYVPAAGAGLLIDPERLVAGTKAAVGEQWEYYVEPRPLDEERVVEIEDGDVVDLGDHELRVHAAPGHAFHQVVFEDPANDAVFTGDAAGIWVPSTEEIRETSPPSDFHLEQCLEDCETLKSIDPDVLLYTHFGPREVGDDLDRALEEYETVLSEWVVAVETKRAELADDDAVIEHFATSSEMVDVWGEEKATAEAAMNTRGVLGYLDGRD
;
A
#
# COMPACT_ATOMS: atom_id res chain seq x y z
N MET A 1 4.96 0.54 -22.21
CA MET A 1 6.18 0.61 -21.41
C MET A 1 5.73 1.32 -20.17
N GLY A 2 5.82 0.64 -19.03
CA GLY A 2 5.44 1.18 -17.73
C GLY A 2 6.30 2.39 -17.33
N PRO A 3 6.00 3.01 -16.18
CA PRO A 3 6.87 4.02 -15.60
C PRO A 3 8.27 3.44 -15.38
N ASP A 4 9.31 4.23 -15.68
CA ASP A 4 10.67 3.87 -15.29
C ASP A 4 10.82 4.17 -13.78
N ILE A 5 11.54 3.31 -13.04
CA ILE A 5 11.74 3.49 -11.59
C ILE A 5 12.33 4.88 -11.30
N GLY A 6 11.69 5.61 -10.38
CA GLY A 6 12.08 6.94 -9.94
C GLY A 6 11.59 8.10 -10.82
N ASP A 7 11.01 7.84 -12.00
CA ASP A 7 10.46 8.89 -12.84
C ASP A 7 9.11 9.37 -12.30
N VAL A 8 8.85 10.68 -12.41
CA VAL A 8 7.58 11.30 -12.04
C VAL A 8 6.58 11.21 -13.20
N HIS A 9 5.38 10.72 -12.88
CA HIS A 9 4.30 10.58 -13.85
C HIS A 9 3.05 11.30 -13.36
N GLU A 10 2.44 12.10 -14.22
CA GLU A 10 1.11 12.66 -13.98
C GLU A 10 0.07 11.54 -14.00
N VAL A 11 -0.84 11.54 -13.02
CA VAL A 11 -2.00 10.65 -13.03
C VAL A 11 -2.96 11.13 -14.12
N THR A 12 -3.03 10.37 -15.21
CA THR A 12 -3.88 10.68 -16.37
C THR A 12 -5.15 9.84 -16.45
N ALA A 13 -5.40 9.01 -15.42
CA ALA A 13 -6.63 8.25 -15.26
C ALA A 13 -7.77 9.19 -14.84
N GLY A 14 -8.95 9.03 -15.43
CA GLY A 14 -10.09 9.92 -15.17
C GLY A 14 -9.78 11.38 -15.49
N ASP A 15 -10.33 12.29 -14.69
CA ASP A 15 -10.13 13.74 -14.82
C ASP A 15 -9.19 14.27 -13.71
N CYS A 16 -8.27 13.43 -13.20
CA CYS A 16 -7.33 13.81 -12.15
C CYS A 16 -6.47 15.03 -12.54
N THR A 17 -6.30 15.96 -11.61
CA THR A 17 -5.41 17.12 -11.70
C THR A 17 -4.46 17.16 -10.53
N ASP A 18 -3.29 17.77 -10.76
CA ASP A 18 -2.29 18.05 -9.74
C ASP A 18 -1.83 16.83 -8.92
N CYS A 19 -2.08 15.63 -9.45
CA CYS A 19 -1.75 14.35 -8.85
C CYS A 19 -0.70 13.62 -9.70
N TYR A 20 0.34 13.14 -9.03
CA TYR A 20 1.49 12.48 -9.64
C TYR A 20 1.78 11.19 -8.89
N TYR A 21 2.44 10.26 -9.56
CA TYR A 21 2.90 9.01 -8.96
C TYR A 21 4.30 8.65 -9.44
N ILE A 22 5.02 7.92 -8.60
CA ILE A 22 6.41 7.51 -8.79
C ILE A 22 6.52 6.03 -8.42
N ASP A 23 7.19 5.25 -9.27
CA ASP A 23 7.63 3.91 -8.88
C ASP A 23 8.86 4.02 -7.97
N THR A 24 8.71 3.56 -6.74
CA THR A 24 9.72 3.61 -5.67
C THR A 24 10.83 2.57 -5.86
N GLY A 25 10.74 1.68 -6.86
CA GLY A 25 11.69 0.60 -7.09
C GLY A 25 11.65 -0.46 -5.99
N MET A 26 10.45 -0.68 -5.43
CA MET A 26 10.23 -1.60 -4.33
C MET A 26 10.72 -3.02 -4.68
N TYR A 27 11.57 -3.61 -3.84
CA TYR A 27 12.21 -4.92 -4.08
C TYR A 27 12.99 -5.03 -5.41
N ASP A 28 13.52 -3.92 -5.93
CA ASP A 28 14.11 -3.83 -7.28
C ASP A 28 13.17 -4.39 -8.39
N THR A 29 11.86 -4.32 -8.15
CA THR A 29 10.83 -4.86 -9.02
C THR A 29 10.03 -3.70 -9.61
N PRO A 30 10.13 -3.45 -10.94
CA PRO A 30 9.35 -2.41 -11.60
C PRO A 30 7.84 -2.67 -11.47
N GLU A 31 7.06 -1.59 -11.44
CA GLU A 31 5.61 -1.62 -11.33
C GLU A 31 5.14 -2.48 -10.14
N TYR A 32 5.80 -2.35 -8.98
CA TYR A 32 5.40 -3.04 -7.76
C TYR A 32 5.07 -2.11 -6.59
N GLY A 33 5.75 -0.97 -6.44
CA GLY A 33 5.50 -0.05 -5.32
C GLY A 33 5.46 1.40 -5.77
N ALA A 34 4.30 2.02 -5.70
CA ALA A 34 4.05 3.40 -6.04
C ALA A 34 3.89 4.27 -4.78
N ALA A 35 4.30 5.53 -4.90
CA ALA A 35 3.94 6.59 -3.99
C ALA A 35 3.45 7.78 -4.81
N PHE A 36 2.65 8.64 -4.20
CA PHE A 36 1.93 9.70 -4.89
C PHE A 36 2.28 11.07 -4.34
N ILE A 37 2.18 12.09 -5.18
CA ILE A 37 2.32 13.50 -4.82
C ILE A 37 1.07 14.25 -5.26
N ILE A 38 0.52 15.09 -4.39
CA ILE A 38 -0.52 16.07 -4.71
C ILE A 38 0.11 17.46 -4.60
N ASP A 39 0.11 18.21 -5.70
CA ASP A 39 0.63 19.58 -5.78
C ASP A 39 -0.49 20.61 -5.57
N ASP A 40 -0.68 21.01 -4.32
CA ASP A 40 -1.75 21.95 -3.93
C ASP A 40 -1.20 23.02 -2.96
N GLU A 41 -2.07 23.84 -2.37
CA GLU A 41 -1.69 24.87 -1.38
C GLU A 41 -0.86 24.29 -0.23
N ARG A 42 -1.13 23.04 0.15
CA ARG A 42 -0.35 22.22 1.08
C ARG A 42 0.11 20.94 0.36
N PRO A 43 1.28 20.95 -0.31
CA PRO A 43 1.76 19.79 -1.04
C PRO A 43 1.87 18.54 -0.15
N ALA A 44 1.44 17.42 -0.70
CA ALA A 44 1.31 16.16 0.03
C ALA A 44 2.03 15.01 -0.67
N ILE A 45 2.62 14.12 0.12
CA ILE A 45 3.02 12.77 -0.31
C ILE A 45 2.04 11.77 0.30
N VAL A 46 1.53 10.84 -0.50
CA VAL A 46 0.77 9.67 -0.05
C VAL A 46 1.61 8.41 -0.32
N GLU A 47 1.91 7.67 0.74
CA GLU A 47 2.85 6.54 0.80
C GLU A 47 4.33 6.90 0.65
N THR A 48 5.19 6.06 1.21
CA THR A 48 6.63 6.36 1.33
C THR A 48 7.55 5.20 0.95
N GLY A 49 6.97 4.02 0.64
CA GLY A 49 7.73 2.84 0.25
C GLY A 49 8.55 2.24 1.39
N LEU A 50 9.50 1.36 1.01
CA LEU A 50 10.46 0.70 1.91
C LEU A 50 11.46 1.64 2.61
N GLY A 51 11.53 2.90 2.15
CA GLY A 51 12.53 3.89 2.57
C GLY A 51 13.89 3.81 1.88
N THR A 52 14.26 2.68 1.27
CA THR A 52 15.58 2.49 0.61
C THR A 52 15.82 3.50 -0.52
N ASN A 53 14.77 3.83 -1.27
CA ASN A 53 14.80 4.75 -2.41
C ASN A 53 14.00 6.04 -2.15
N HIS A 54 13.91 6.49 -0.89
CA HIS A 54 13.19 7.73 -0.54
C HIS A 54 13.71 8.98 -1.29
N GLU A 55 14.96 8.94 -1.78
CA GLU A 55 15.54 10.02 -2.59
C GLU A 55 14.76 10.25 -3.89
N PHE A 56 14.13 9.23 -4.49
CA PHE A 56 13.28 9.42 -5.69
C PHE A 56 12.07 10.31 -5.41
N LEU A 57 11.47 10.22 -4.22
CA LEU A 57 10.37 11.12 -3.83
C LEU A 57 10.87 12.55 -3.63
N LEU A 58 12.09 12.74 -3.11
CA LEU A 58 12.66 14.07 -2.95
C LEU A 58 13.04 14.70 -4.31
N GLU A 59 13.56 13.89 -5.23
CA GLU A 59 13.85 14.31 -6.61
C GLU A 59 12.55 14.63 -7.36
N ALA A 60 11.48 13.87 -7.11
CA ALA A 60 10.16 14.14 -7.68
C ALA A 60 9.59 15.51 -7.25
N LEU A 61 9.73 15.86 -5.97
CA LEU A 61 9.38 17.20 -5.49
C LEU A 61 10.20 18.28 -6.21
N ASP A 62 11.52 18.07 -6.36
CA ASP A 62 12.41 18.99 -7.07
C ASP A 62 11.99 19.17 -8.56
N ASP A 63 11.56 18.09 -9.22
CA ASP A 63 11.07 18.11 -10.62
C ASP A 63 9.72 18.81 -10.80
N LEU A 64 8.83 18.69 -9.81
CA LEU A 64 7.55 19.41 -9.75
C LEU A 64 7.71 20.87 -9.31
N GLY A 65 8.89 21.25 -8.81
CA GLY A 65 9.16 22.59 -8.32
C GLY A 65 8.61 22.87 -6.92
N ILE A 66 8.35 21.80 -6.15
CA ILE A 66 7.94 21.86 -4.75
C ILE A 66 9.21 21.87 -3.90
N ASP A 67 9.52 23.01 -3.27
CA ASP A 67 10.64 23.08 -2.35
C ASP A 67 10.40 22.13 -1.15
N ARG A 68 11.45 21.49 -0.64
CA ARG A 68 11.34 20.56 0.51
C ARG A 68 10.79 21.21 1.78
N SER A 69 10.96 22.53 1.91
CA SER A 69 10.36 23.31 3.00
C SER A 69 8.88 23.60 2.79
N ASP A 70 8.36 23.39 1.59
CA ASP A 70 7.00 23.70 1.22
C ASP A 70 6.12 22.45 1.28
N LEU A 71 6.71 21.23 1.27
CA LEU A 71 5.97 20.01 1.60
C LEU A 71 5.40 20.10 3.03
N GLU A 72 4.09 19.97 3.15
CA GLU A 72 3.36 20.08 4.41
C GLU A 72 2.77 18.76 4.91
N VAL A 73 2.53 17.79 4.03
CA VAL A 73 1.81 16.55 4.38
C VAL A 73 2.58 15.32 3.90
N ILE A 74 2.79 14.36 4.79
CA ILE A 74 3.19 12.99 4.46
C ILE A 74 2.12 12.06 5.06
N ALA A 75 1.30 11.43 4.24
CA ALA A 75 0.23 10.54 4.67
C ALA A 75 0.56 9.09 4.32
N VAL A 76 0.31 8.16 5.23
CA VAL A 76 0.47 6.71 4.99
C VAL A 76 -0.85 6.00 5.27
N THR A 77 -1.23 5.07 4.41
CA THR A 77 -2.51 4.34 4.58
C THR A 77 -2.45 3.41 5.78
N HIS A 78 -1.27 2.85 6.05
CA HIS A 78 -1.03 1.96 7.17
C HIS A 78 0.47 1.85 7.49
N ILE A 79 0.82 1.19 8.60
CA ILE A 79 2.19 1.22 9.14
C ILE A 79 3.09 0.06 8.69
N HIS A 80 2.68 -0.78 7.72
CA HIS A 80 3.62 -1.75 7.18
C HIS A 80 4.81 -1.02 6.55
N LEU A 81 6.01 -1.60 6.66
CA LEU A 81 7.25 -0.86 6.34
C LEU A 81 7.49 -0.70 4.83
N ASP A 82 6.73 -1.38 3.98
CA ASP A 82 6.61 -1.11 2.55
C ASP A 82 5.69 0.07 2.22
N HIS A 83 4.93 0.58 3.18
CA HIS A 83 4.10 1.78 3.06
C HIS A 83 4.74 2.97 3.79
N ALA A 84 5.12 2.75 5.06
CA ALA A 84 5.61 3.77 5.98
C ALA A 84 7.13 3.77 6.21
N GLY A 85 7.90 2.91 5.54
CA GLY A 85 9.35 2.77 5.76
C GLY A 85 10.15 4.03 5.43
N GLY A 86 9.69 4.82 4.46
CA GLY A 86 10.29 6.09 4.06
C GLY A 86 9.88 7.30 4.90
N ALA A 87 8.82 7.21 5.69
CA ALA A 87 8.21 8.38 6.35
C ALA A 87 9.19 9.18 7.21
N GLY A 88 10.01 8.51 8.02
CA GLY A 88 11.02 9.20 8.85
C GLY A 88 12.14 9.86 8.06
N PHE A 89 12.51 9.31 6.90
CA PHE A 89 13.52 9.92 6.02
C PHE A 89 12.97 11.17 5.34
N LEU A 90 11.74 11.09 4.84
CA LEU A 90 11.05 12.23 4.21
C LEU A 90 10.79 13.34 5.23
N ALA A 91 10.32 13.01 6.43
CA ALA A 91 10.12 13.98 7.51
C ALA A 91 11.43 14.70 7.86
N GLU A 92 12.56 13.99 7.97
CA GLU A 92 13.86 14.62 8.23
C GLU A 92 14.29 15.57 7.10
N ALA A 93 14.03 15.21 5.84
CA ALA A 93 14.40 16.00 4.67
C ALA A 93 13.47 17.20 4.41
N CYS A 94 12.20 17.10 4.81
CA CYS A 94 11.16 18.08 4.61
C CYS A 94 10.71 18.65 5.96
N PRO A 95 11.37 19.70 6.49
CA PRO A 95 11.28 20.06 7.91
C PRO A 95 9.92 20.62 8.36
N ASN A 96 9.06 21.01 7.43
CA ASN A 96 7.73 21.57 7.73
C ASN A 96 6.59 20.58 7.53
N ALA A 97 6.87 19.35 7.06
CA ALA A 97 5.83 18.35 6.83
C ALA A 97 5.36 17.71 8.14
N ASP A 98 4.05 17.59 8.34
CA ASP A 98 3.48 16.72 9.35
C ASP A 98 3.24 15.33 8.76
N VAL A 99 3.39 14.28 9.58
CA VAL A 99 3.20 12.89 9.17
C VAL A 99 1.87 12.38 9.71
N TYR A 100 0.94 12.16 8.80
CA TYR A 100 -0.42 11.69 9.09
C TYR A 100 -0.44 10.16 9.08
N VAL A 101 -0.72 9.58 10.25
CA VAL A 101 -0.62 8.14 10.50
C VAL A 101 -1.88 7.64 11.20
N PRO A 102 -2.45 6.49 10.79
CA PRO A 102 -3.56 5.88 11.54
C PRO A 102 -3.26 5.75 13.03
N ALA A 103 -4.17 6.25 13.86
CA ALA A 103 -3.97 6.32 15.32
C ALA A 103 -3.60 4.96 15.95
N ALA A 104 -4.16 3.88 15.41
CA ALA A 104 -3.92 2.51 15.86
C ALA A 104 -2.45 2.03 15.68
N GLY A 105 -1.67 2.68 14.82
CA GLY A 105 -0.28 2.34 14.51
C GLY A 105 0.76 3.43 14.81
N ALA A 106 0.34 4.68 15.06
CA ALA A 106 1.23 5.85 15.15
C ALA A 106 2.42 5.69 16.11
N GLY A 107 2.19 5.13 17.31
CA GLY A 107 3.25 4.92 18.30
C GLY A 107 4.38 3.99 17.82
N LEU A 108 4.12 3.11 16.86
CA LEU A 108 5.12 2.21 16.27
C LEU A 108 5.99 2.88 15.19
N LEU A 109 5.64 4.07 14.71
CA LEU A 109 6.53 4.85 13.84
C LEU A 109 7.36 5.87 14.64
N ILE A 110 6.88 6.30 15.82
CA ILE A 110 7.66 7.09 16.78
C ILE A 110 8.79 6.24 17.36
N ASP A 111 8.51 4.98 17.73
CA ASP A 111 9.51 4.00 18.17
C ASP A 111 9.38 2.68 17.37
N PRO A 112 10.14 2.54 16.26
CA PRO A 112 9.95 1.45 15.31
C PRO A 112 10.61 0.12 15.70
N GLU A 113 11.24 0.00 16.87
CA GLU A 113 11.95 -1.23 17.26
C GLU A 113 11.07 -2.48 17.15
N ARG A 114 9.81 -2.39 17.62
CA ARG A 114 8.87 -3.52 17.59
C ARG A 114 8.35 -3.79 16.19
N LEU A 115 8.08 -2.74 15.40
CA LEU A 115 7.62 -2.85 14.02
C LEU A 115 8.68 -3.52 13.15
N VAL A 116 9.93 -3.06 13.24
CA VAL A 116 11.08 -3.66 12.53
C VAL A 116 11.26 -5.14 12.87
N ALA A 117 11.12 -5.52 14.14
CA ALA A 117 11.22 -6.92 14.54
C ALA A 117 10.10 -7.78 13.93
N GLY A 118 8.86 -7.25 13.88
CA GLY A 118 7.71 -7.89 13.25
C GLY A 118 7.90 -8.06 11.74
N THR A 119 8.27 -6.98 11.04
CA THR A 119 8.51 -7.01 9.59
C THR A 119 9.61 -8.00 9.24
N LYS A 120 10.76 -7.99 9.93
CA LYS A 120 11.85 -8.97 9.72
C LYS A 120 11.35 -10.43 9.81
N ALA A 121 10.43 -10.71 10.73
CA ALA A 121 9.86 -12.05 10.87
C ALA A 121 8.89 -12.40 9.72
N ALA A 122 8.12 -11.43 9.23
CA ALA A 122 7.17 -11.62 8.14
C ALA A 122 7.84 -11.78 6.77
N VAL A 123 8.79 -10.90 6.44
CA VAL A 123 9.40 -10.80 5.10
C VAL A 123 10.65 -11.67 4.93
N GLY A 124 11.29 -12.07 6.03
CA GLY A 124 12.45 -12.98 6.00
C GLY A 124 13.63 -12.42 5.21
N GLU A 125 14.08 -13.14 4.18
CA GLU A 125 15.23 -12.76 3.35
C GLU A 125 14.98 -11.45 2.57
N GLN A 126 13.72 -11.14 2.24
CA GLN A 126 13.35 -9.87 1.59
C GLN A 126 13.68 -8.63 2.43
N TRP A 127 14.03 -8.79 3.72
CA TRP A 127 14.53 -7.69 4.55
C TRP A 127 15.77 -7.01 3.94
N GLU A 128 16.53 -7.68 3.06
CA GLU A 128 17.68 -7.06 2.39
C GLU A 128 17.34 -5.83 1.55
N TYR A 129 16.08 -5.72 1.09
CA TYR A 129 15.57 -4.57 0.33
C TYR A 129 15.11 -3.42 1.23
N TYR A 130 14.90 -3.67 2.52
CA TYR A 130 14.48 -2.66 3.48
C TYR A 130 15.68 -1.88 4.03
N VAL A 131 15.45 -0.60 4.31
CA VAL A 131 16.29 0.18 5.21
C VAL A 131 15.64 0.21 6.60
N GLU A 132 16.45 0.25 7.65
CA GLU A 132 15.88 0.47 8.99
C GLU A 132 15.21 1.86 9.03
N PRO A 133 13.89 1.93 9.35
CA PRO A 133 13.15 3.17 9.34
C PRO A 133 13.69 4.13 10.39
N ARG A 134 13.66 5.43 10.07
CA ARG A 134 13.97 6.46 11.06
C ARG A 134 12.75 6.68 11.97
N PRO A 135 12.94 6.82 13.29
CA PRO A 135 11.85 7.17 14.20
C PRO A 135 11.29 8.54 13.84
N LEU A 136 9.98 8.70 13.99
CA LEU A 136 9.30 9.99 13.84
C LEU A 136 9.37 10.80 15.13
N ASP A 137 9.46 12.13 14.97
CA ASP A 137 9.26 13.06 16.09
C ASP A 137 7.77 13.08 16.46
N GLU A 138 7.45 12.80 17.73
CA GLU A 138 6.08 12.79 18.25
C GLU A 138 5.35 14.12 17.99
N GLU A 139 6.07 15.25 17.99
CA GLU A 139 5.47 16.57 17.72
C GLU A 139 5.03 16.76 16.26
N ARG A 140 5.50 15.91 15.34
CA ARG A 140 5.18 15.95 13.91
C ARG A 140 4.24 14.83 13.46
N VAL A 141 3.86 13.92 14.37
CA VAL A 141 2.90 12.86 14.06
C VAL A 141 1.50 13.37 14.33
N VAL A 142 0.66 13.32 13.29
CA VAL A 142 -0.77 13.60 13.39
C VAL A 142 -1.51 12.28 13.28
N GLU A 143 -2.13 11.86 14.37
CA GLU A 143 -2.98 10.67 14.39
C GLU A 143 -4.27 10.94 13.62
N ILE A 144 -4.62 10.04 12.70
CA ILE A 144 -5.87 10.09 11.91
C ILE A 144 -6.77 8.88 12.19
N GLU A 145 -8.08 9.10 12.13
CA GLU A 145 -9.14 8.11 12.30
C GLU A 145 -10.22 8.24 11.21
N ASP A 146 -11.14 7.28 11.16
CA ASP A 146 -12.30 7.30 10.26
C ASP A 146 -13.10 8.62 10.36
N GLY A 147 -13.37 9.25 9.22
CA GLY A 147 -14.11 10.50 9.11
C GLY A 147 -13.27 11.77 9.30
N ASP A 148 -11.97 11.66 9.58
CA ASP A 148 -11.07 12.81 9.55
C ASP A 148 -10.85 13.33 8.11
N VAL A 149 -10.43 14.59 8.01
CA VAL A 149 -10.13 15.24 6.74
C VAL A 149 -8.80 15.97 6.85
N VAL A 150 -7.87 15.66 5.95
CA VAL A 150 -6.62 16.41 5.76
C VAL A 150 -6.82 17.40 4.61
N ASP A 151 -7.04 18.66 4.97
CA ASP A 151 -7.23 19.77 4.04
C ASP A 151 -5.92 20.08 3.30
N LEU A 152 -5.90 20.02 1.96
CA LEU A 152 -4.72 20.36 1.16
C LEU A 152 -4.85 21.69 0.40
N GLY A 153 -6.06 22.25 0.31
CA GLY A 153 -6.39 23.41 -0.51
C GLY A 153 -7.61 23.14 -1.39
N ASP A 154 -7.39 23.01 -2.69
CA ASP A 154 -8.43 22.58 -3.65
C ASP A 154 -8.70 21.06 -3.56
N HIS A 155 -7.74 20.29 -3.05
CA HIS A 155 -7.80 18.87 -2.73
C HIS A 155 -7.94 18.63 -1.22
N GLU A 156 -8.41 17.43 -0.84
CA GLU A 156 -8.42 16.97 0.54
C GLU A 156 -8.25 15.45 0.60
N LEU A 157 -7.69 14.93 1.69
CA LEU A 157 -7.67 13.50 1.97
C LEU A 157 -8.72 13.18 3.03
N ARG A 158 -9.88 12.65 2.60
CA ARG A 158 -10.90 12.14 3.52
C ARG A 158 -10.54 10.72 3.93
N VAL A 159 -10.48 10.50 5.25
CA VAL A 159 -10.02 9.25 5.83
C VAL A 159 -11.21 8.30 6.02
N HIS A 160 -11.11 7.11 5.45
CA HIS A 160 -12.08 6.03 5.69
C HIS A 160 -11.36 4.81 6.25
N ALA A 161 -11.89 4.20 7.32
CA ALA A 161 -11.33 2.96 7.84
C ALA A 161 -11.49 1.81 6.83
N ALA A 162 -10.42 1.06 6.61
CA ALA A 162 -10.40 -0.14 5.78
C ALA A 162 -9.55 -1.25 6.43
N PRO A 163 -9.98 -1.78 7.59
CA PRO A 163 -9.13 -2.55 8.51
C PRO A 163 -8.86 -4.01 8.10
N GLY A 164 -9.34 -4.48 6.94
CA GLY A 164 -9.31 -5.89 6.58
C GLY A 164 -7.92 -6.44 6.29
N HIS A 165 -7.10 -5.70 5.55
CA HIS A 165 -5.70 -6.07 5.29
C HIS A 165 -4.85 -5.98 6.57
N ALA A 166 -5.02 -4.88 7.31
CA ALA A 166 -4.43 -4.66 8.60
C ALA A 166 -5.35 -3.78 9.46
N PHE A 167 -5.49 -4.08 10.75
CA PHE A 167 -6.45 -3.40 11.65
C PHE A 167 -6.27 -1.87 11.75
N HIS A 168 -5.10 -1.36 11.35
CA HIS A 168 -4.75 0.06 11.36
C HIS A 168 -4.81 0.70 9.97
N GLN A 169 -5.30 0.00 8.93
CA GLN A 169 -5.37 0.54 7.57
C GLN A 169 -6.56 1.49 7.40
N VAL A 170 -6.28 2.58 6.69
CA VAL A 170 -7.26 3.53 6.15
C VAL A 170 -7.06 3.66 4.65
N VAL A 171 -8.07 4.16 3.95
CA VAL A 171 -7.95 4.67 2.59
C VAL A 171 -8.17 6.18 2.58
N PHE A 172 -7.61 6.86 1.60
CA PHE A 172 -7.79 8.29 1.42
C PHE A 172 -8.63 8.56 0.17
N GLU A 173 -9.81 9.14 0.32
CA GLU A 173 -10.59 9.69 -0.80
C GLU A 173 -10.11 11.12 -1.09
N ASP A 174 -9.79 11.39 -2.35
CA ASP A 174 -9.63 12.73 -2.90
C ASP A 174 -10.85 13.06 -3.79
N PRO A 175 -11.83 13.81 -3.27
CA PRO A 175 -13.06 14.12 -3.98
C PRO A 175 -12.87 15.05 -5.17
N ALA A 176 -11.79 15.84 -5.21
CA ALA A 176 -11.53 16.75 -6.33
C ALA A 176 -11.12 15.96 -7.59
N ASN A 177 -10.40 14.86 -7.38
CA ASN A 177 -9.97 13.93 -8.42
C ASN A 177 -10.92 12.75 -8.66
N ASP A 178 -11.99 12.64 -7.85
CA ASP A 178 -12.88 11.49 -7.82
C ASP A 178 -12.10 10.16 -7.70
N ALA A 179 -11.10 10.18 -6.80
CA ALA A 179 -10.09 9.13 -6.69
C ALA A 179 -9.94 8.63 -5.25
N VAL A 180 -9.51 7.38 -5.10
CA VAL A 180 -9.17 6.81 -3.78
C VAL A 180 -7.78 6.20 -3.79
N PHE A 181 -6.92 6.62 -2.86
CA PHE A 181 -5.68 5.94 -2.49
C PHE A 181 -6.03 4.71 -1.65
N THR A 182 -5.93 3.53 -2.26
CA THR A 182 -6.53 2.31 -1.71
C THR A 182 -5.66 1.61 -0.68
N GLY A 183 -4.38 1.97 -0.55
CA GLY A 183 -3.42 1.14 0.17
C GLY A 183 -3.49 -0.28 -0.40
N ASP A 184 -3.79 -1.23 0.47
CA ASP A 184 -3.98 -2.65 0.10
C ASP A 184 -5.45 -3.10 0.17
N ALA A 185 -6.39 -2.16 0.38
CA ALA A 185 -7.83 -2.46 0.49
C ALA A 185 -8.46 -2.99 -0.81
N ALA A 186 -7.80 -2.77 -1.96
CA ALA A 186 -8.28 -3.19 -3.28
C ALA A 186 -7.38 -4.25 -3.96
N GLY A 187 -6.36 -4.77 -3.26
CA GLY A 187 -5.41 -5.75 -3.79
C GLY A 187 -4.22 -5.14 -4.54
N ILE A 188 -3.45 -6.01 -5.18
CA ILE A 188 -2.33 -5.62 -6.06
C ILE A 188 -2.85 -5.68 -7.50
N TRP A 189 -3.15 -4.52 -8.08
CA TRP A 189 -3.45 -4.43 -9.52
C TRP A 189 -2.13 -4.85 -10.30
N VAL A 190 -2.18 -5.21 -11.58
CA VAL A 190 -0.97 -5.50 -12.38
C VAL A 190 -1.21 -4.97 -13.80
N PRO A 191 -0.60 -3.85 -14.21
CA PRO A 191 -0.99 -3.16 -15.45
C PRO A 191 -0.53 -3.90 -16.69
N SER A 192 0.57 -4.65 -16.59
CA SER A 192 1.15 -5.39 -17.71
C SER A 192 0.30 -6.58 -18.15
N THR A 193 -0.50 -7.14 -17.24
CA THR A 193 -1.44 -8.25 -17.50
C THR A 193 -2.91 -7.83 -17.38
N GLU A 194 -3.18 -6.63 -16.87
CA GLU A 194 -4.52 -6.13 -16.55
C GLU A 194 -5.28 -7.04 -15.57
N GLU A 195 -4.60 -7.50 -14.51
CA GLU A 195 -5.15 -8.43 -13.50
C GLU A 195 -5.04 -7.85 -12.08
N ILE A 196 -5.96 -8.22 -11.19
CA ILE A 196 -5.80 -8.02 -9.74
C ILE A 196 -5.23 -9.28 -9.07
N ARG A 197 -4.35 -9.10 -8.08
CA ARG A 197 -3.77 -10.14 -7.23
C ARG A 197 -4.16 -9.92 -5.77
N GLU A 198 -4.21 -11.02 -5.04
CA GLU A 198 -4.53 -11.05 -3.63
C GLU A 198 -3.50 -10.31 -2.78
N THR A 199 -3.95 -9.79 -1.64
CA THR A 199 -3.09 -9.37 -0.54
C THR A 199 -3.67 -9.87 0.78
N SER A 200 -2.86 -10.62 1.52
CA SER A 200 -3.24 -11.37 2.71
C SER A 200 -2.02 -11.51 3.63
N PRO A 201 -1.54 -10.41 4.23
CA PRO A 201 -0.32 -10.39 5.01
C PRO A 201 -0.48 -11.17 6.33
N PRO A 202 0.57 -11.83 6.85
CA PRO A 202 0.59 -12.28 8.23
C PRO A 202 0.78 -11.06 9.15
N SER A 203 0.13 -10.90 10.31
CA SER A 203 -0.79 -11.77 11.06
C SER A 203 -2.19 -11.13 11.18
N ASP A 204 -2.42 -10.07 10.42
CA ASP A 204 -3.54 -9.14 10.61
C ASP A 204 -4.66 -9.33 9.58
N PHE A 205 -4.39 -10.09 8.51
CA PHE A 205 -5.36 -10.37 7.45
C PHE A 205 -6.67 -10.96 7.97
N HIS A 206 -7.79 -10.37 7.53
CA HIS A 206 -9.13 -10.83 7.87
C HIS A 206 -10.07 -10.74 6.67
N LEU A 207 -10.32 -11.89 6.01
CA LEU A 207 -11.12 -11.97 4.77
C LEU A 207 -12.44 -11.20 4.85
N GLU A 208 -13.26 -11.45 5.89
CA GLU A 208 -14.58 -10.79 5.96
C GLU A 208 -14.48 -9.26 6.06
N GLN A 209 -13.44 -8.73 6.73
CA GLN A 209 -13.23 -7.28 6.79
C GLN A 209 -12.70 -6.77 5.46
N CYS A 210 -11.84 -7.50 4.73
CA CYS A 210 -11.43 -7.11 3.38
C CYS A 210 -12.63 -7.00 2.41
N LEU A 211 -13.62 -7.89 2.55
CA LEU A 211 -14.86 -7.80 1.77
C LEU A 211 -15.70 -6.59 2.20
N GLU A 212 -15.73 -6.24 3.49
CA GLU A 212 -16.36 -5.00 3.97
C GLU A 212 -15.62 -3.74 3.47
N ASP A 213 -14.29 -3.78 3.37
CA ASP A 213 -13.49 -2.69 2.80
C ASP A 213 -13.82 -2.45 1.32
N CYS A 214 -14.08 -3.51 0.55
CA CYS A 214 -14.56 -3.39 -0.83
C CYS A 214 -15.92 -2.69 -0.88
N GLU A 215 -16.83 -2.98 0.05
CA GLU A 215 -18.11 -2.25 0.15
C GLU A 215 -17.92 -0.78 0.54
N THR A 216 -16.93 -0.46 1.38
CA THR A 216 -16.53 0.92 1.67
C THR A 216 -16.12 1.64 0.39
N LEU A 217 -15.23 1.04 -0.42
CA LEU A 217 -14.79 1.61 -1.70
C LEU A 217 -15.95 1.79 -2.70
N LYS A 218 -16.85 0.80 -2.82
CA LYS A 218 -18.08 0.93 -3.63
C LYS A 218 -18.99 2.07 -3.14
N SER A 219 -19.01 2.34 -1.84
CA SER A 219 -19.83 3.41 -1.27
C SER A 219 -19.27 4.81 -1.48
N ILE A 220 -17.94 4.92 -1.61
CA ILE A 220 -17.26 6.17 -2.02
C ILE A 220 -17.57 6.48 -3.49
N ASP A 221 -17.71 5.43 -4.32
CA ASP A 221 -18.06 5.52 -5.74
C ASP A 221 -17.03 6.32 -6.59
N PRO A 222 -15.70 6.07 -6.48
CA PRO A 222 -14.71 6.82 -7.25
C PRO A 222 -14.56 6.35 -8.70
N ASP A 223 -14.28 7.29 -9.61
CA ASP A 223 -13.88 6.99 -10.98
C ASP A 223 -12.44 6.43 -11.09
N VAL A 224 -11.57 6.67 -10.10
CA VAL A 224 -10.15 6.24 -10.12
C VAL A 224 -9.71 5.56 -8.83
N LEU A 225 -9.04 4.41 -8.96
CA LEU A 225 -8.34 3.74 -7.85
C LEU A 225 -6.82 3.97 -7.98
N LEU A 226 -6.20 4.45 -6.91
CA LEU A 226 -4.76 4.74 -6.81
C LEU A 226 -4.11 3.69 -5.91
N TYR A 227 -3.54 2.65 -6.52
CA TYR A 227 -2.99 1.50 -5.81
C TYR A 227 -1.58 1.78 -5.32
N THR A 228 -1.28 1.49 -4.05
CA THR A 228 0.10 1.58 -3.54
C THR A 228 0.98 0.55 -4.22
N HIS A 229 0.49 -0.66 -4.44
CA HIS A 229 1.14 -1.55 -5.37
C HIS A 229 0.67 -1.19 -6.78
N PHE A 230 1.53 -0.38 -7.45
CA PHE A 230 1.73 0.15 -8.82
C PHE A 230 0.87 1.26 -9.46
N GLY A 231 -0.07 1.91 -8.79
CA GLY A 231 -0.54 3.23 -9.23
C GLY A 231 -1.95 3.27 -9.84
N PRO A 232 -2.23 4.19 -10.78
CA PRO A 232 -3.60 4.57 -11.12
C PRO A 232 -4.32 3.58 -12.03
N ARG A 233 -5.62 3.36 -11.76
CA ARG A 233 -6.58 2.62 -12.59
C ARG A 233 -7.87 3.41 -12.71
N GLU A 234 -8.22 3.81 -13.92
CA GLU A 234 -9.57 4.32 -14.21
C GLU A 234 -10.56 3.16 -14.19
N VAL A 235 -11.60 3.28 -13.34
CA VAL A 235 -12.65 2.26 -13.18
C VAL A 235 -14.02 2.81 -13.58
N GLY A 236 -14.33 4.08 -13.32
CA GLY A 236 -15.59 4.71 -13.69
C GLY A 236 -16.82 3.86 -13.35
N ASP A 237 -17.75 3.75 -14.32
CA ASP A 237 -18.95 2.90 -14.24
C ASP A 237 -18.66 1.39 -13.99
N ASP A 238 -17.41 0.93 -14.13
CA ASP A 238 -16.98 -0.46 -13.90
C ASP A 238 -16.42 -0.70 -12.47
N LEU A 239 -16.49 0.27 -11.56
CA LEU A 239 -16.02 0.15 -10.17
C LEU A 239 -16.49 -1.13 -9.46
N ASP A 240 -17.82 -1.37 -9.45
CA ASP A 240 -18.41 -2.55 -8.81
C ASP A 240 -17.77 -3.83 -9.32
N ARG A 241 -17.56 -3.91 -10.64
CA ARG A 241 -16.95 -5.08 -11.28
C ARG A 241 -15.47 -5.21 -10.90
N ALA A 242 -14.72 -4.11 -10.85
CA ALA A 242 -13.32 -4.13 -10.48
C ALA A 242 -13.12 -4.62 -9.03
N LEU A 243 -13.99 -4.23 -8.11
CA LEU A 243 -13.94 -4.68 -6.72
C LEU A 243 -14.47 -6.11 -6.56
N GLU A 244 -15.53 -6.51 -7.28
CA GLU A 244 -15.98 -7.91 -7.34
C GLU A 244 -14.89 -8.87 -7.87
N GLU A 245 -14.03 -8.39 -8.78
CA GLU A 245 -12.86 -9.13 -9.25
C GLU A 245 -11.89 -9.41 -8.10
N TYR A 246 -11.55 -8.38 -7.32
CA TYR A 246 -10.67 -8.52 -6.16
C TYR A 246 -11.26 -9.42 -5.08
N GLU A 247 -12.54 -9.23 -4.74
CA GLU A 247 -13.26 -10.08 -3.78
C GLU A 247 -13.21 -11.56 -4.19
N THR A 248 -13.37 -11.83 -5.49
CA THR A 248 -13.28 -13.18 -6.05
C THR A 248 -11.88 -13.73 -5.93
N VAL A 249 -10.86 -12.99 -6.37
CA VAL A 249 -9.45 -13.40 -6.30
C VAL A 249 -9.05 -13.73 -4.86
N LEU A 250 -9.37 -12.84 -3.91
CA LEU A 250 -9.04 -13.02 -2.50
C LEU A 250 -9.78 -14.20 -1.86
N SER A 251 -11.07 -14.36 -2.16
CA SER A 251 -11.87 -15.48 -1.63
C SER A 251 -11.40 -16.83 -2.20
N GLU A 252 -11.11 -16.89 -3.49
CA GLU A 252 -10.59 -18.10 -4.14
C GLU A 252 -9.19 -18.45 -3.65
N TRP A 253 -8.34 -17.45 -3.39
CA TRP A 253 -7.04 -17.64 -2.76
C TRP A 253 -7.17 -18.31 -1.38
N VAL A 254 -8.06 -17.80 -0.53
CA VAL A 254 -8.30 -18.40 0.80
C VAL A 254 -8.76 -19.86 0.69
N VAL A 255 -9.70 -20.14 -0.22
CA VAL A 255 -10.18 -21.51 -0.46
C VAL A 255 -9.07 -22.42 -0.99
N ALA A 256 -8.19 -21.92 -1.86
CA ALA A 256 -7.07 -22.68 -2.40
C ALA A 256 -6.08 -23.06 -1.29
N VAL A 257 -5.71 -22.11 -0.43
CA VAL A 257 -4.81 -22.36 0.72
C VAL A 257 -5.45 -23.33 1.71
N GLU A 258 -6.72 -23.14 2.08
CA GLU A 258 -7.44 -24.05 2.98
C GLU A 258 -7.48 -25.49 2.42
N THR A 259 -7.77 -25.62 1.12
CA THR A 259 -7.79 -26.92 0.44
C THR A 259 -6.42 -27.59 0.51
N LYS A 260 -5.33 -26.84 0.23
CA LYS A 260 -3.98 -27.40 0.29
C LYS A 260 -3.53 -27.74 1.70
N ARG A 261 -3.93 -26.96 2.70
CA ARG A 261 -3.71 -27.27 4.11
C ARG A 261 -4.32 -28.60 4.52
N ALA A 262 -5.48 -28.96 3.98
CA ALA A 262 -6.11 -30.26 4.23
C ALA A 262 -5.44 -31.44 3.50
N GLU A 263 -4.70 -31.19 2.41
CA GLU A 263 -4.04 -32.20 1.58
C GLU A 263 -2.59 -32.48 2.00
N LEU A 264 -1.88 -31.46 2.47
CA LEU A 264 -0.44 -31.49 2.74
C LEU A 264 -0.13 -31.80 4.21
N ALA A 265 1.15 -32.05 4.49
CA ALA A 265 1.58 -32.60 5.78
C ALA A 265 1.59 -31.57 6.92
N ASP A 266 1.94 -30.34 6.60
CA ASP A 266 2.12 -29.21 7.51
C ASP A 266 2.06 -27.89 6.73
N ASP A 267 2.01 -26.78 7.47
CA ASP A 267 1.90 -25.42 6.93
C ASP A 267 3.14 -25.03 6.09
N ASP A 268 4.33 -25.54 6.43
CA ASP A 268 5.55 -25.32 5.64
C ASP A 268 5.42 -25.91 4.22
N ALA A 269 4.85 -27.11 4.09
CA ALA A 269 4.58 -27.71 2.79
C ALA A 269 3.54 -26.95 1.96
N VAL A 270 2.56 -26.31 2.62
CA VAL A 270 1.57 -25.44 1.95
C VAL A 270 2.24 -24.18 1.41
N ILE A 271 3.06 -23.54 2.23
CA ILE A 271 3.83 -22.35 1.83
C ILE A 271 4.75 -22.69 0.65
N GLU A 272 5.50 -23.78 0.72
CA GLU A 272 6.39 -24.23 -0.37
C GLU A 272 5.60 -24.51 -1.67
N HIS A 273 4.40 -25.10 -1.56
CA HIS A 273 3.56 -25.38 -2.72
C HIS A 273 3.23 -24.11 -3.51
N PHE A 274 2.67 -23.10 -2.84
CA PHE A 274 2.28 -21.86 -3.51
C PHE A 274 3.47 -21.01 -3.95
N ALA A 275 4.52 -20.96 -3.13
CA ALA A 275 5.76 -20.26 -3.46
C ALA A 275 6.37 -20.77 -4.78
N THR A 276 6.41 -22.10 -4.97
CA THR A 276 7.00 -22.72 -6.17
C THR A 276 6.05 -22.80 -7.38
N SER A 277 4.76 -22.50 -7.19
CA SER A 277 3.76 -22.51 -8.26
C SER A 277 3.26 -21.12 -8.66
N SER A 278 3.93 -20.05 -8.20
CA SER A 278 3.53 -18.68 -8.50
C SER A 278 3.50 -18.43 -10.01
N GLU A 279 2.39 -17.85 -10.49
CA GLU A 279 2.19 -17.50 -11.90
C GLU A 279 2.82 -16.14 -12.27
N MET A 280 3.35 -15.42 -11.27
CA MET A 280 3.86 -14.06 -11.41
C MET A 280 5.37 -13.98 -11.71
N VAL A 281 6.04 -15.12 -11.93
CA VAL A 281 7.49 -15.16 -12.20
C VAL A 281 7.88 -14.36 -13.45
N ASP A 282 7.04 -14.36 -14.48
CA ASP A 282 7.32 -13.59 -15.72
C ASP A 282 7.12 -12.07 -15.53
N VAL A 283 6.41 -11.65 -14.48
CA VAL A 283 6.09 -10.24 -14.19
C VAL A 283 7.04 -9.66 -13.14
N TRP A 284 7.16 -10.32 -11.97
CA TRP A 284 7.94 -9.82 -10.82
C TRP A 284 9.31 -10.52 -10.66
N GLY A 285 9.63 -11.48 -11.52
CA GLY A 285 10.81 -12.31 -11.37
C GLY A 285 10.64 -13.41 -10.32
N GLU A 286 11.51 -14.42 -10.37
CA GLU A 286 11.40 -15.63 -9.54
C GLU A 286 11.43 -15.31 -8.05
N GLU A 287 12.33 -14.43 -7.61
CA GLU A 287 12.51 -14.09 -6.20
C GLU A 287 11.27 -13.45 -5.60
N LYS A 288 10.82 -12.32 -6.19
CA LYS A 288 9.68 -11.58 -5.64
C LYS A 288 8.37 -12.34 -5.78
N ALA A 289 8.11 -12.99 -6.92
CA ALA A 289 6.90 -13.78 -7.11
C ALA A 289 6.78 -14.96 -6.13
N THR A 290 7.91 -15.59 -5.78
CA THR A 290 7.97 -16.68 -4.79
C THR A 290 7.76 -16.14 -3.38
N ALA A 291 8.43 -15.05 -3.03
CA ALA A 291 8.33 -14.43 -1.71
C ALA A 291 6.92 -13.90 -1.43
N GLU A 292 6.27 -13.30 -2.44
CA GLU A 292 4.92 -12.77 -2.36
C GLU A 292 3.89 -13.87 -2.09
N ALA A 293 3.91 -14.93 -2.90
CA ALA A 293 3.01 -16.07 -2.71
C ALA A 293 3.23 -16.75 -1.34
N ALA A 294 4.48 -16.85 -0.88
CA ALA A 294 4.79 -17.39 0.43
C ALA A 294 4.23 -16.52 1.57
N MET A 295 4.34 -15.20 1.46
CA MET A 295 3.83 -14.24 2.45
C MET A 295 2.31 -14.32 2.54
N ASN A 296 1.62 -14.22 1.40
CA ASN A 296 0.17 -14.31 1.31
C ASN A 296 -0.37 -15.66 1.84
N THR A 297 0.35 -16.75 1.57
CA THR A 297 -0.02 -18.06 2.11
C THR A 297 0.04 -18.07 3.64
N ARG A 298 1.08 -17.46 4.24
CA ARG A 298 1.21 -17.38 5.71
C ARG A 298 0.08 -16.57 6.34
N GLY A 299 -0.34 -15.46 5.74
CA GLY A 299 -1.44 -14.67 6.28
C GLY A 299 -2.76 -15.42 6.27
N VAL A 300 -3.08 -16.13 5.18
CA VAL A 300 -4.27 -17.00 5.14
C VAL A 300 -4.19 -18.13 6.18
N LEU A 301 -3.04 -18.78 6.34
CA LEU A 301 -2.89 -19.82 7.37
C LEU A 301 -3.14 -19.28 8.79
N GLY A 302 -2.63 -18.07 9.08
CA GLY A 302 -2.88 -17.38 10.34
C GLY A 302 -4.36 -17.01 10.53
N TYR A 303 -5.02 -16.53 9.47
CA TYR A 303 -6.46 -16.27 9.46
C TYR A 303 -7.27 -17.54 9.76
N LEU A 304 -6.93 -18.66 9.13
CA LEU A 304 -7.61 -19.95 9.34
C LEU A 304 -7.46 -20.45 10.79
N ASP A 305 -6.30 -20.24 11.41
CA ASP A 305 -6.08 -20.58 12.82
C ASP A 305 -6.98 -19.80 13.78
N GLY A 306 -7.40 -18.59 13.40
CA GLY A 306 -8.30 -17.74 14.17
C GLY A 306 -9.79 -18.08 14.05
N ARG A 307 -10.18 -18.92 13.09
CA ARG A 307 -11.59 -19.30 12.83
C ARG A 307 -12.09 -20.46 13.69
N ASP A 308 -11.20 -21.24 14.28
CA ASP A 308 -11.49 -22.48 15.01
C ASP A 308 -11.81 -22.28 16.52
#